data_AF-A0AA97AJH4-F1
#
_entry.id   AF-A0AA97AJH4-F1
#
_cell.length_a   1.000
_cell.length_b   1.000
_cell.length_c   1.000
_cell.angle_alpha   90.00
_cell.angle_beta   90.00
_cell.angle_gamma   90.00
#
_symmetry.space_group_name_H-M   'P 1'
#
loop_
_entity.id
_entity.type
_entity.pdbx_description
1 polymer ?
#
loop_
_entity_poly.entity_id
_entity_poly.type
_entity_poly.pdbx_seq_one_letter_code
_entity_poly.pdbx_strand_id
1 'polypeptide(L)'
;MTHEDQVQTIIYPRLDALGYHLRQAMDREAWYITNRETGTIYVLLNNGLQWHVNEMSGSSSEREMLEKEVRDAVFLNEEECSDEQQ
;
A
#
# COMPACT_ATOMS: atom_id res chain seq x y z
N MET A 1 -10.47 11.20 -5.47
CA MET A 1 -9.17 11.05 -4.77
C MET A 1 -8.19 10.46 -5.77
N THR A 2 -6.99 11.01 -5.92
CA THR A 2 -5.97 10.44 -6.84
C THR A 2 -5.32 9.19 -6.24
N HIS A 3 -4.66 8.35 -7.04
CA HIS A 3 -3.89 7.21 -6.52
C HIS A 3 -2.78 7.65 -5.56
N GLU A 4 -2.17 8.81 -5.84
CA GLU A 4 -1.17 9.41 -4.96
C GLU A 4 -1.77 9.81 -3.62
N ASP A 5 -2.95 10.43 -3.62
CA ASP A 5 -3.66 10.78 -2.38
C ASP A 5 -4.00 9.52 -1.57
N GLN A 6 -4.48 8.45 -2.21
CA GLN A 6 -4.76 7.18 -1.53
C GLN A 6 -3.49 6.60 -0.90
N VAL A 7 -2.37 6.62 -1.62
CA VAL A 7 -1.11 6.10 -1.08
C VAL A 7 -0.64 6.94 0.11
N GLN A 8 -0.64 8.27 0.00
CA GLN A 8 -0.12 9.15 1.04
C GLN A 8 -1.00 9.19 2.29
N THR A 9 -2.33 9.16 2.13
CA THR A 9 -3.27 9.39 3.23
C THR A 9 -3.82 8.11 3.84
N ILE A 10 -3.91 7.02 3.07
CA ILE A 10 -4.55 5.77 3.52
C ILE A 10 -3.50 4.67 3.72
N ILE A 11 -2.69 4.40 2.69
CA ILE A 11 -1.80 3.22 2.68
C ILE A 11 -0.52 3.49 3.47
N TYR A 12 0.13 4.64 3.26
CA TYR A 12 1.43 4.95 3.84
C TYR A 12 1.43 4.93 5.38
N PRO A 13 0.47 5.53 6.10
CA PRO A 13 0.46 5.51 7.56
C PRO A 13 0.43 4.10 8.16
N ARG A 14 -0.30 3.17 7.53
CA ARG A 14 -0.40 1.78 7.97
C ARG A 14 0.93 1.05 7.80
N LEU A 15 1.55 1.20 6.64
CA LEU A 15 2.83 0.57 6.35
C LEU A 15 3.98 1.20 7.14
N ASP A 16 3.94 2.50 7.42
CA ASP A 16 4.91 3.20 8.27
C ASP A 16 4.88 2.68 9.71
N ALA A 17 3.67 2.46 10.26
CA ALA A 17 3.49 1.88 11.59
C ALA A 17 4.05 0.45 11.72
N LEU A 18 4.14 -0.28 10.61
CA LEU A 18 4.73 -1.61 10.53
C LEU A 18 6.25 -1.59 10.22
N GLY A 19 6.85 -0.40 10.11
CA GLY A 19 8.29 -0.24 9.88
C GLY A 19 8.70 -0.21 8.40
N TYR A 20 7.75 -0.02 7.48
CA TYR A 20 8.05 0.08 6.05
C TYR A 20 8.16 1.54 5.58
N HIS A 21 8.89 1.75 4.50
CA HIS A 21 8.99 3.03 3.82
C HIS A 21 8.43 2.92 2.41
N LEU A 22 7.62 3.91 2.00
CA LEU A 22 7.09 4.00 0.64
C LEU A 22 7.82 5.07 -0.15
N ARG A 23 8.25 4.72 -1.35
CA ARG A 23 8.82 5.66 -2.33
C ARG A 23 8.14 5.43 -3.67
N GLN A 24 7.60 6.50 -4.27
CA GLN A 24 7.04 6.42 -5.62
C GLN A 24 8.14 6.04 -6.63
N ALA A 25 7.82 5.11 -7.53
CA ALA A 25 8.69 4.79 -8.64
C ALA A 25 8.73 5.95 -9.65
N MET A 26 9.72 5.94 -10.55
CA MET A 26 9.78 6.89 -11.67
C MET A 26 8.52 6.80 -12.54
N ASP A 27 7.95 5.59 -12.62
CA ASP A 27 6.64 5.34 -13.18
C ASP A 27 5.57 5.63 -12.12
N ARG A 28 4.67 6.58 -12.40
CA ARG A 28 3.72 7.13 -11.41
C ARG A 28 2.65 6.13 -10.96
N GLU A 29 2.65 4.94 -11.53
CA GLU A 29 1.70 3.85 -11.26
C GLU A 29 2.22 2.83 -10.23
N ALA A 30 3.47 2.97 -9.77
CA ALA A 30 4.10 2.03 -8.84
C ALA A 30 4.76 2.71 -7.63
N TRP A 31 4.80 2.02 -6.51
CA TRP A 31 5.52 2.44 -5.30
C TRP A 31 6.37 1.30 -4.76
N TYR A 32 7.62 1.61 -4.38
CA TYR A 32 8.47 0.69 -3.66
C TYR A 32 8.12 0.71 -2.18
N ILE A 33 7.85 -0.47 -1.61
CA ILE A 33 7.72 -0.69 -0.18
C ILE A 33 9.03 -1.31 0.30
N THR A 34 9.75 -0.61 1.17
CA THR A 34 11.04 -1.07 1.72
C THR A 34 10.91 -1.34 3.20
N ASN A 35 11.22 -2.56 3.65
CA ASN A 35 11.35 -2.86 5.07
C ASN A 35 12.62 -2.17 5.61
N ARG A 36 12.48 -1.31 6.63
CA ARG A 36 13.61 -0.53 7.17
C ARG A 36 14.61 -1.38 7.94
N GLU A 37 14.16 -2.50 8.49
CA GLU A 37 15.00 -3.40 9.29
C GLU A 37 15.85 -4.30 8.40
N THR A 38 15.22 -4.91 7.39
CA THR A 38 15.87 -5.94 6.56
C THR A 38 16.36 -5.42 5.20
N GLY A 39 15.87 -4.26 4.77
CA GLY A 39 16.11 -3.72 3.43
C GLY A 39 15.39 -4.48 2.32
N THR A 40 14.47 -5.40 2.64
CA THR A 40 13.67 -6.11 1.63
C THR A 40 12.76 -5.15 0.90
N ILE A 41 12.60 -5.37 -0.41
CA ILE A 41 11.82 -4.50 -1.29
C ILE A 41 10.65 -5.29 -1.87
N TYR A 42 9.50 -4.63 -1.89
CA TYR A 42 8.27 -5.02 -2.56
C TYR A 42 7.78 -3.88 -3.46
N VAL A 43 6.86 -4.19 -4.36
CA VAL A 43 6.25 -3.20 -5.24
C VAL A 43 4.75 -3.19 -5.04
N LEU A 44 4.21 -2.02 -4.73
CA LEU A 44 2.78 -1.73 -4.71
C LEU A 44 2.35 -1.22 -6.08
N LEU A 45 1.34 -1.84 -6.66
CA LEU A 45 0.75 -1.52 -7.96
C LEU A 45 -0.75 -1.33 -7.82
N ASN A 46 -1.34 -0.47 -8.66
CA ASN A 46 -2.78 -0.38 -8.83
C ASN A 46 -3.14 -0.72 -10.28
N ASN A 47 -3.91 -1.79 -10.48
CA ASN A 47 -4.31 -2.26 -11.81
C ASN A 47 -5.63 -1.61 -12.31
N GLY A 48 -6.05 -0.49 -11.72
CA GLY A 48 -7.30 0.21 -12.03
C GLY A 48 -8.55 -0.36 -11.34
N LEU A 49 -8.42 -1.50 -10.64
CA LEU A 49 -9.49 -2.14 -9.87
C LEU A 49 -9.08 -2.38 -8.42
N GLN A 50 -7.84 -2.81 -8.19
CA GLN A 50 -7.34 -3.21 -6.88
C GLN A 50 -5.85 -2.90 -6.74
N TRP A 51 -5.43 -2.72 -5.50
CA TRP A 51 -4.05 -2.61 -5.10
C TRP A 51 -3.43 -4.00 -4.88
N HIS A 52 -2.22 -4.19 -5.38
CA HIS A 52 -1.48 -5.45 -5.30
C HIS A 52 -0.05 -5.22 -4.83
N VAL A 53 0.48 -6.19 -4.08
CA VAL A 53 1.88 -6.20 -3.62
C VAL A 53 2.64 -7.36 -4.26
N ASN A 54 3.67 -7.03 -5.03
CA ASN A 54 4.58 -7.98 -5.66
C ASN A 54 5.90 -8.07 -4.89
N GLU A 55 6.45 -9.29 -4.83
CA GLU A 55 7.75 -9.58 -4.23
C GLU A 55 8.89 -9.24 -5.21
N MET A 56 9.90 -8.50 -4.75
CA MET A 56 11.15 -8.30 -5.48
C MET A 56 12.30 -9.05 -4.81
N SER A 57 12.46 -8.88 -3.50
CA SER A 57 13.57 -9.46 -2.73
C SER A 57 13.18 -9.96 -1.34
N GLY A 58 11.89 -9.98 -1.02
CA GLY A 58 11.37 -10.33 0.29
C GLY A 58 10.81 -11.74 0.36
N SER A 59 10.03 -12.07 1.39
CA SER A 59 9.34 -13.36 1.49
C SER A 59 7.87 -13.27 1.05
N SER A 60 7.32 -14.38 0.56
CA SER A 60 5.91 -14.45 0.14
C SER A 60 4.93 -14.28 1.30
N SER A 61 5.30 -14.69 2.52
CA SER A 61 4.47 -14.48 3.72
C SER A 61 4.40 -13.00 4.13
N GLU A 62 5.53 -12.28 4.06
CA GLU A 62 5.57 -10.84 4.33
C GLU A 62 4.86 -10.06 3.21
N ARG A 63 4.98 -10.50 1.95
CA ARG A 63 4.19 -9.98 0.82
C ARG A 63 2.68 -10.11 1.06
N GLU A 64 2.20 -11.27 1.51
CA GLU A 64 0.77 -11.52 1.78
C GLU A 64 0.25 -10.65 2.92
N MET A 65 1.05 -10.46 3.98
CA MET A 65 0.72 -9.55 5.07
C MET A 65 0.61 -8.10 4.57
N LEU A 66 1.59 -7.63 3.78
CA LEU A 66 1.56 -6.30 3.18
C LEU A 66 0.33 -6.11 2.26
N GLU A 67 0.01 -7.11 1.42
CA GLU A 67 -1.16 -7.06 0.54
C GLU A 67 -2.47 -6.98 1.33
N LYS A 68 -2.56 -7.73 2.44
CA LYS A 68 -3.71 -7.66 3.35
C LYS A 68 -3.82 -6.28 4.00
N GLU A 69 -2.75 -5.72 4.54
CA GLU A 69 -2.76 -4.41 5.19
C GLU A 69 -3.16 -3.29 4.22
N VAL A 70 -2.63 -3.32 2.98
CA VAL A 70 -3.02 -2.39 1.92
C VAL A 70 -4.51 -2.51 1.60
N ARG A 71 -5.02 -3.74 1.46
CA ARG A 71 -6.43 -3.98 1.14
C ARG A 71 -7.36 -3.52 2.26
N ASP A 72 -7.03 -3.86 3.50
CA ASP A 72 -7.80 -3.48 4.68
C ASP A 72 -7.82 -1.95 4.84
N ALA A 73 -6.69 -1.27 4.59
CA ALA A 73 -6.61 0.19 4.64
C ALA A 73 -7.53 0.87 3.63
N VAL A 74 -7.52 0.39 2.37
CA VAL A 74 -8.36 0.95 1.30
C VAL A 74 -9.83 0.67 1.56
N PHE A 75 -10.18 -0.55 1.96
CA PHE A 75 -11.56 -0.95 2.24
C PHE A 75 -12.18 -0.16 3.40
N LEU A 76 -11.48 -0.05 4.54
CA LEU A 76 -11.97 0.72 5.70
C LEU A 76 -12.21 2.19 5.35
N ASN A 77 -11.34 2.78 4.51
CA ASN A 77 -11.54 4.15 4.06
C ASN A 77 -12.73 4.29 3.10
N GLU A 78 -13.06 3.28 2.30
CA GLU A 78 -14.27 3.27 1.47
C GLU A 78 -15.55 3.15 2.30
N GLU A 79 -15.53 2.39 3.40
CA GLU A 79 -16.64 2.30 4.35
C GLU A 79 -16.82 3.61 5.16
N GLU A 80 -15.75 4.21 5.68
CA GLU A 80 -15.83 5.51 6.40
C GLU A 80 -16.28 6.66 5.50
N CYS A 81 -16.04 6.57 4.18
CA CYS A 81 -16.52 7.56 3.21
C CYS A 81 -17.99 7.34 2.80
N SER A 82 -18.65 6.29 3.28
CA SER A 82 -20.05 5.94 2.99
C SER A 82 -21.05 6.46 4.04
N ASP A 83 -20.60 7.09 5.13
CA ASP A 83 -21.47 7.60 6.21
C ASP A 83 -21.87 9.10 6.06
N GLU A 84 -21.61 9.76 4.92
CA GLU A 84 -22.07 11.13 4.62
C GLU A 84 -23.01 11.24 3.39
N GLN A 85 -23.97 10.33 3.24
CA GLN A 85 -25.12 10.51 2.34
C GLN A 85 -26.46 9.95 2.90
N GLN A 86 -26.91 10.47 4.05
CA GLN A 86 -28.32 10.43 4.45
C GLN A 86 -28.86 11.79 4.89
#